data_AF-A0A258DAY6-F1
#
_entry.id   AF-A0A258DAY6-F1
#
_cell.length_a   1.000
_cell.length_b   1.000
_cell.length_c   1.000
_cell.angle_alpha   90.00
_cell.angle_beta   90.00
_cell.angle_gamma   90.00
#
_symmetry.space_group_name_H-M   'P 1'
#
loop_
_entity.id
_entity.type
_entity.pdbx_description
1 polymer ?
#
loop_
_entity_poly.entity_id
_entity_poly.type
_entity_poly.pdbx_seq_one_letter_code
_entity_poly.pdbx_strand_id
1 'polypeptide(L)' 'KVFKEAGLDATKKMRELWAKRDTESKERVIKGGALINEVDKQPFIDAMKPVYDKFVTSPQMKDLVAQIAATK' A
#
# COMPACT_ATOMS: atom_id res chain seq x y z
N LYS A 1 -2.91 27.85 -6.37
CA LYS A 1 -4.10 27.30 -5.67
C LYS A 1 -4.80 26.24 -6.54
N VAL A 2 -5.22 26.59 -7.75
CA VAL A 2 -5.86 25.69 -8.73
C VAL A 2 -5.10 24.37 -8.96
N PHE A 3 -3.77 24.39 -9.14
CA PHE A 3 -3.01 23.14 -9.34
C PHE A 3 -3.00 22.20 -8.12
N LYS A 4 -3.04 22.73 -6.89
CA LYS A 4 -3.09 21.89 -5.67
C LYS A 4 -4.46 21.21 -5.56
N GLU A 5 -5.53 21.95 -5.82
CA GLU A 5 -6.90 21.43 -5.80
C GLU A 5 -7.10 20.38 -6.90
N ALA A 6 -6.66 20.68 -8.13
CA ALA A 6 -6.69 19.73 -9.24
C ALA A 6 -5.90 18.44 -8.92
N GLY A 7 -4.75 18.54 -8.24
CA GLY A 7 -3.97 17.39 -7.81
C GLY A 7 -4.70 16.51 -6.78
N LEU A 8 -5.41 17.12 -5.82
CA LEU A 8 -6.22 16.39 -4.84
C LEU A 8 -7.39 15.68 -5.51
N ASP A 9 -8.07 16.34 -6.44
CA ASP A 9 -9.23 15.75 -7.13
C ASP A 9 -8.81 14.66 -8.12
N ALA A 10 -7.69 14.84 -8.81
CA ALA A 10 -7.07 13.79 -9.62
C ALA A 10 -6.69 12.57 -8.77
N THR A 11 -6.14 12.78 -7.57
CA THR A 11 -5.79 11.68 -6.65
C THR A 11 -7.03 10.89 -6.21
N LYS A 12 -8.13 11.58 -5.87
CA LYS A 12 -9.40 10.93 -5.52
C LYS A 12 -9.92 10.11 -6.70
N LYS A 13 -9.94 10.70 -7.91
CA LYS A 13 -10.44 10.01 -9.10
C LYS A 13 -9.57 8.80 -9.47
N MET A 14 -8.25 8.93 -9.33
CA MET A 14 -7.32 7.84 -9.57
C MET A 14 -7.58 6.65 -8.63
N ARG A 15 -7.78 6.90 -7.33
CA ARG A 15 -8.08 5.84 -6.36
C ARG A 15 -9.40 5.10 -6.66
N GLU A 16 -10.43 5.83 -7.08
CA GLU A 16 -11.71 5.25 -7.51
C GLU A 16 -11.50 4.30 -8.71
N LEU A 17 -10.81 4.78 -9.75
CA LEU A 17 -10.53 4.00 -10.94
C LEU A 17 -9.62 2.79 -10.65
N TRP A 18 -8.64 2.96 -9.76
CA TRP A 18 -7.73 1.89 -9.35
C TRP A 18 -8.46 0.78 -8.60
N ALA A 19 -9.32 1.10 -7.64
CA ALA A 19 -10.08 0.11 -6.88
C ALA A 19 -11.00 -0.73 -7.80
N LYS A 20 -11.66 -0.07 -8.76
CA LYS A 20 -12.44 -0.76 -9.80
C LYS A 20 -11.56 -1.69 -10.63
N ARG A 21 -10.39 -1.18 -11.08
CA ARG A 21 -9.47 -1.93 -11.93
C ARG A 21 -8.86 -3.13 -11.21
N ASP A 22 -8.55 -3.03 -9.93
CA ASP A 22 -7.98 -4.12 -9.12
C ASP A 22 -8.95 -5.30 -9.05
N THR A 23 -10.22 -5.03 -8.73
CA THR A 23 -11.29 -6.04 -8.71
C THR A 23 -11.46 -6.71 -10.07
N GLU A 24 -11.61 -5.93 -11.14
CA GLU A 24 -11.75 -6.47 -12.51
C GLU A 24 -10.55 -7.30 -12.95
N SER A 25 -9.34 -6.88 -12.58
CA SER A 25 -8.10 -7.57 -12.96
C SER A 25 -7.94 -8.87 -12.19
N LYS A 26 -8.27 -8.88 -10.90
CA LYS A 26 -8.30 -10.10 -10.07
C LYS A 26 -9.25 -11.14 -10.66
N GLU A 27 -10.46 -10.74 -11.05
CA GLU A 27 -11.41 -11.65 -11.70
C GLU A 27 -10.91 -12.20 -13.03
N ARG A 28 -10.26 -11.35 -13.86
CA ARG A 28 -9.71 -11.77 -15.15
C ARG A 28 -8.61 -12.82 -14.98
N VAL A 29 -7.71 -12.65 -14.02
CA VAL A 29 -6.62 -13.64 -13.81
C VAL A 29 -7.15 -14.94 -13.25
N ILE A 30 -8.16 -14.91 -12.35
CA ILE A 30 -8.81 -16.13 -11.84
C ILE A 30 -9.50 -16.88 -12.98
N LYS A 31 -10.25 -16.18 -13.86
CA LYS A 31 -10.85 -16.78 -15.07
C LYS A 31 -9.79 -17.34 -16.04
N GLY A 32 -8.60 -16.75 -16.05
CA GLY A 32 -7.43 -17.23 -16.80
C GLY A 32 -6.70 -18.41 -16.15
N GLY A 33 -7.19 -18.92 -15.01
CA GLY A 33 -6.62 -20.09 -14.33
C GLY A 33 -5.66 -19.78 -13.19
N ALA A 34 -5.48 -18.52 -12.79
CA ALA A 34 -4.67 -18.18 -11.62
C ALA A 34 -5.33 -18.69 -10.33
N LEU A 35 -4.54 -19.37 -9.49
CA LEU A 35 -4.94 -19.78 -8.15
C LEU A 35 -4.42 -18.75 -7.15
N ILE A 36 -5.32 -18.18 -6.35
CA ILE A 36 -4.98 -17.17 -5.33
C ILE A 36 -5.24 -17.79 -3.95
N ASN A 37 -4.20 -17.89 -3.15
CA ASN A 37 -4.27 -18.39 -1.78
C ASN A 37 -4.12 -17.26 -0.75
N GLU A 38 -4.70 -17.49 0.41
CA GLU A 38 -4.42 -16.69 1.59
C GLU A 38 -3.21 -17.26 2.33
N VAL A 39 -2.42 -16.38 2.95
CA VAL A 39 -1.24 -16.75 3.72
C VAL A 39 -1.25 -16.00 5.04
N ASP A 40 -0.66 -16.61 6.06
CA ASP A 40 -0.29 -15.86 7.26
C ASP A 40 0.80 -14.84 6.88
N LYS A 41 0.46 -13.56 7.04
CA LYS A 41 1.32 -12.45 6.68
C LYS A 41 2.33 -12.11 7.77
N GLN A 42 2.11 -12.54 9.02
CA GLN A 42 2.96 -12.13 10.14
C GLN A 42 4.43 -12.53 9.96
N PRO A 43 4.78 -13.76 9.50
CA PRO A 43 6.18 -14.12 9.27
C PRO A 43 6.88 -13.24 8.24
N PHE A 44 6.15 -12.79 7.21
CA PHE A 44 6.67 -11.88 6.19
C PHE A 44 6.88 -10.47 6.74
N ILE A 45 5.97 -10.00 7.61
CA ILE A 45 6.09 -8.72 8.30
C ILE A 45 7.32 -8.73 9.22
N ASP A 46 7.49 -9.79 10.01
CA ASP A 46 8.63 -9.93 10.94
C ASP A 46 9.96 -10.00 10.19
N ALA A 47 9.99 -10.70 9.05
CA ALA A 47 11.17 -10.79 8.18
C ALA A 47 11.60 -9.42 7.59
N MET A 48 10.73 -8.41 7.60
CA MET A 48 11.07 -7.06 7.15
C MET A 48 11.80 -6.22 8.20
N LYS A 49 11.87 -6.66 9.47
CA LYS A 49 12.53 -5.90 10.54
C LYS A 49 13.96 -5.46 10.19
N PRO A 50 14.85 -6.32 9.64
CA PRO A 50 16.20 -5.89 9.26
C PRO A 50 16.23 -4.81 8.15
N VAL A 51 15.19 -4.74 7.32
CA VAL A 51 15.04 -3.71 6.29
C VAL A 51 14.73 -2.36 6.97
N TYR A 52 13.80 -2.35 7.92
CA TYR A 52 13.51 -1.15 8.72
C TYR A 52 14.75 -0.70 9.50
N ASP A 53 15.47 -1.61 10.15
CA ASP A 53 16.69 -1.30 10.90
C ASP A 53 17.77 -0.69 9.99
N LYS A 54 17.88 -1.16 8.75
CA LYS A 54 18.86 -0.67 7.76
C LYS A 54 18.52 0.72 7.20
N PHE A 55 17.24 0.99 6.93
CA PHE A 55 16.83 2.17 6.16
C PHE A 55 16.18 3.29 6.99
N VAL A 56 15.60 2.97 8.15
CA VAL A 56 14.96 3.96 9.04
C VAL A 56 15.98 4.46 10.06
N THR A 57 16.97 5.20 9.56
CA THR A 57 18.15 5.58 10.35
C THR A 57 18.02 6.90 11.09
N SER A 58 17.30 7.89 10.53
CA SER A 58 17.14 9.21 11.15
C SER A 58 16.02 9.24 12.20
N PRO A 59 16.13 10.12 13.21
CA PRO A 59 15.05 10.32 14.20
C PRO A 59 13.70 10.64 13.56
N GLN A 60 13.68 11.46 12.50
CA GLN A 60 12.47 11.87 11.80
C GLN A 60 11.81 10.69 11.06
N MET A 61 12.60 9.80 10.46
CA MET A 61 12.05 8.61 9.81
C MET A 61 11.48 7.64 10.84
N LYS A 62 12.15 7.46 11.98
CA LYS A 62 11.66 6.61 13.08
C LYS A 62 10.33 7.12 13.63
N ASP A 63 10.23 8.43 13.86
CA ASP A 63 9.00 9.08 14.31
C ASP A 63 7.85 8.93 13.29
N LEU A 64 8.12 9.18 12.00
CA LEU A 64 7.12 9.02 10.94
C LEU A 64 6.61 7.56 10.86
N VAL A 65 7.51 6.59 10.91
CA VAL A 65 7.15 5.16 10.88
C VAL A 65 6.29 4.80 12.09
N ALA A 66 6.64 5.29 13.28
CA ALA A 66 5.86 5.06 14.49
C ALA A 66 4.44 5.65 14.38
N GLN A 67 4.29 6.86 13.83
CA GLN A 67 2.99 7.49 13.59
C GLN A 67 2.13 6.71 12.58
N ILE A 68 2.74 6.24 11.48
CA ILE A 68 2.05 5.42 10.49
C ILE A 68 1.57 4.10 11.13
N ALA A 69 2.44 3.43 11.90
CA ALA A 69 2.09 2.17 12.57
C ALA A 69 1.00 2.33 13.65
N ALA A 70 0.90 3.51 14.26
CA ALA A 70 -0.13 3.82 15.26
C ALA A 70 -1.49 4.21 14.66
N THR A 71 -1.54 4.51 13.36
CA THR A 71 -2.79 4.84 12.66
C THR A 71 -3.59 3.56 12.41
N LYS A 72 -4.84 3.53 12.88
CA LYS A 72 -5.75 2.36 12.75
C LYS A 72 -6.42 2.29 11.39
#